data_AF-A0A0R1UTX7-F1
#
_entry.id   AF-A0A0R1UTX7-F1
#
_cell.length_a   1.000
_cell.length_b   1.000
_cell.length_c   1.000
_cell.angle_alpha   90.00
_cell.angle_beta   90.00
_cell.angle_gamma   90.00
#
_symmetry.space_group_name_H-M   'P 1'
#
loop_
_entity.id
_entity.type
_entity.pdbx_description
1 polymer ?
#
loop_
_entity_poly.entity_id
_entity_poly.type
_entity_poly.pdbx_seq_one_letter_code
_entity_poly.pdbx_strand_id
1 'polypeptide(L)'
;MAIQRSVADKTISILKELQTIVSEYDDEARSELSQQVKYMFNQLITEQDQNLIKEVNISKNYEMEILGENGINLLNDISMGQSQVLSLAFIFALAKLASKGRDEIDFPLFVDTPFARLDSQIRDHIVQKTPGLSSQWVLLLTDTEFTSREKTSFIKSNGVGYVYKLQKDSDGQTSILKSTFED
;
A
#
# COMPACT_ATOMS: atom_id res chain seq x y z
N MET A 1 22.17 -4.69 51.12
CA MET A 1 20.69 -4.72 51.02
C MET A 1 20.08 -3.41 50.51
N ALA A 2 20.32 -2.25 51.13
CA ALA A 2 19.68 -0.98 50.71
C ALA A 2 20.02 -0.55 49.26
N ILE A 3 21.28 -0.68 48.84
CA ILE A 3 21.73 -0.34 47.48
C ILE A 3 21.08 -1.26 46.43
N GLN A 4 21.03 -2.57 46.69
CA GLN A 4 20.37 -3.52 45.78
C GLN A 4 18.87 -3.25 45.62
N ARG A 5 18.18 -2.84 46.70
CA ARG A 5 16.77 -2.45 46.65
C ARG A 5 16.55 -1.18 45.83
N SER A 6 17.39 -0.15 46.03
CA SER A 6 17.32 1.09 45.25
C SER A 6 17.57 0.88 43.75
N VAL A 7 18.51 -0.01 43.40
CA VAL A 7 18.76 -0.38 42.00
C VAL A 7 17.55 -1.12 41.43
N ALA A 8 16.98 -2.09 42.16
CA ALA A 8 15.79 -2.81 41.72
C ALA A 8 14.58 -1.87 41.50
N ASP A 9 14.33 -0.94 42.42
CA ASP A 9 13.23 0.02 42.33
C ASP A 9 13.39 0.93 41.09
N LYS A 10 14.61 1.40 40.81
CA LYS A 10 14.91 2.19 39.60
C LYS A 10 14.72 1.39 38.31
N THR A 11 15.18 0.14 38.27
CA THR A 11 15.01 -0.74 37.11
C THR A 11 13.52 -0.99 36.83
N ILE A 12 12.71 -1.21 37.87
CA ILE A 12 11.25 -1.38 37.72
C ILE A 12 10.60 -0.09 37.21
N SER A 13 11.02 1.08 37.71
CA SER A 13 10.52 2.38 37.23
C SER A 13 10.81 2.58 35.74
N ILE A 14 12.06 2.34 35.31
CA ILE A 14 12.46 2.46 33.91
C ILE A 14 11.69 1.48 33.03
N LEU A 15 11.52 0.23 33.49
CA LEU A 15 10.75 -0.77 32.75
C LEU A 15 9.30 -0.32 32.56
N LYS A 16 8.69 0.25 33.60
CA LYS A 16 7.32 0.80 33.51
C LYS A 16 7.24 1.99 32.55
N GLU A 17 8.19 2.91 32.61
CA GLU A 17 8.27 4.05 31.69
C GLU A 17 8.43 3.61 30.24
N LEU A 18 9.33 2.65 29.97
CA LEU A 18 9.51 2.08 28.64
C LEU A 18 8.25 1.37 28.13
N GLN A 19 7.55 0.63 28.99
CA GLN A 19 6.28 0.00 28.63
C GLN A 19 5.21 1.03 28.25
N THR A 20 5.14 2.15 28.98
CA THR A 20 4.24 3.26 28.63
C THR A 20 4.61 3.87 27.28
N ILE A 21 5.89 4.18 27.05
CA ILE A 21 6.36 4.75 25.78
C ILE A 21 6.03 3.84 24.60
N VAL A 22 6.27 2.53 24.73
CA VAL A 22 5.96 1.55 23.68
C VAL A 22 4.45 1.48 23.44
N SER A 23 3.63 1.45 24.49
CA SER A 23 2.17 1.42 24.33
C SER A 23 1.62 2.66 23.65
N GLU A 24 2.15 3.85 23.99
CA GLU A 24 1.73 5.11 23.37
C GLU A 24 2.14 5.17 21.89
N TYR A 25 3.36 4.72 21.58
CA TYR A 25 3.84 4.62 20.20
C TYR A 25 3.02 3.65 19.37
N ASP A 26 2.68 2.47 19.91
CA ASP A 26 1.84 1.47 19.23
C ASP A 26 0.43 2.03 18.95
N ASP A 27 -0.16 2.76 19.91
CA ASP A 27 -1.47 3.39 19.74
C ASP A 27 -1.44 4.48 18.65
N GLU A 28 -0.41 5.33 18.65
CA GLU A 28 -0.21 6.36 17.64
C GLU A 28 0.01 5.75 16.24
N ALA A 29 0.89 4.76 16.14
CA ALA A 29 1.20 4.10 14.88
C ALA A 29 -0.05 3.43 14.26
N ARG A 30 -0.88 2.77 15.08
CA ARG A 30 -2.15 2.17 14.62
C ARG A 30 -3.16 3.23 14.18
N SER A 31 -3.28 4.33 14.91
CA SER A 31 -4.17 5.44 14.54
C SER A 31 -3.77 6.06 13.21
N GLU A 32 -2.48 6.34 13.04
CA GLU A 32 -1.95 6.92 11.82
C GLU A 32 -2.07 5.97 10.64
N LEU A 33 -1.72 4.69 10.82
CA LEU A 33 -1.93 3.66 9.79
C LEU A 33 -3.38 3.60 9.36
N SER A 34 -4.32 3.61 10.31
CA SER A 34 -5.76 3.59 10.01
C SER A 34 -6.19 4.78 9.14
N GLN A 35 -5.73 5.98 9.46
CA GLN A 35 -5.99 7.19 8.68
C GLN A 35 -5.37 7.11 7.28
N GLN A 36 -4.12 6.64 7.19
CA GLN A 36 -3.41 6.51 5.92
C GLN A 36 -4.04 5.47 5.01
N VAL A 37 -4.52 4.34 5.54
CA VAL A 37 -5.23 3.32 4.76
C VAL A 37 -6.48 3.92 4.13
N LYS A 38 -7.30 4.63 4.92
CA LYS A 38 -8.51 5.29 4.41
C LYS A 38 -8.16 6.31 3.32
N TYR A 39 -7.14 7.14 3.56
CA TYR A 39 -6.69 8.12 2.59
C TYR A 39 -6.26 7.47 1.27
N MET A 40 -5.37 6.48 1.32
CA MET A 40 -4.86 5.77 0.15
C MET A 40 -5.98 5.03 -0.60
N PHE A 41 -6.92 4.42 0.12
CA PHE A 41 -8.08 3.76 -0.48
C PHE A 41 -8.88 4.75 -1.32
N ASN A 42 -9.20 5.93 -0.79
CA ASN A 42 -9.97 6.96 -1.50
C ASN A 42 -9.22 7.56 -2.70
N GLN A 43 -7.87 7.52 -2.70
CA GLN A 43 -7.08 7.93 -3.86
C GLN A 43 -7.11 6.90 -5.00
N LEU A 44 -7.22 5.62 -4.67
CA LEU A 44 -7.09 4.51 -5.63
C LEU A 44 -8.42 3.96 -6.13
N ILE A 45 -9.49 4.10 -5.34
CA ILE A 45 -10.82 3.63 -5.70
C ILE A 45 -11.49 4.59 -6.71
N THR A 46 -12.51 4.10 -7.41
CA THR A 46 -13.32 4.92 -8.32
C THR A 46 -14.16 5.94 -7.55
N GLU A 47 -14.52 7.05 -8.20
CA GLU A 47 -15.32 8.13 -7.59
C GLU A 47 -16.66 7.65 -6.99
N GLN A 48 -17.26 6.61 -7.57
CA GLN A 48 -18.54 6.04 -7.12
C GLN A 48 -18.43 5.37 -5.74
N ASP A 49 -17.25 4.83 -5.42
CA ASP A 49 -17.00 4.02 -4.22
C ASP A 49 -16.21 4.78 -3.13
N GLN A 50 -15.91 6.07 -3.33
CA GLN A 50 -15.14 6.88 -2.36
C GLN A 50 -15.80 7.02 -0.98
N ASN A 51 -17.13 6.86 -0.91
CA ASN A 51 -17.89 6.90 0.35
C ASN A 51 -18.23 5.50 0.89
N LEU A 52 -17.64 4.44 0.31
CA LEU A 52 -17.88 3.07 0.78
C LEU A 52 -17.36 2.88 2.21
N ILE A 53 -16.15 3.39 2.49
CA ILE A 53 -15.47 3.25 3.76
C ILE A 53 -15.60 4.54 4.57
N LYS A 54 -16.38 4.47 5.65
CA LYS A 54 -16.50 5.55 6.62
C LYS A 54 -15.27 5.60 7.52
N GLU A 55 -14.81 4.45 8.00
CA GLU A 55 -13.71 4.37 8.94
C GLU A 55 -12.93 3.07 8.76
N VAL A 56 -11.61 3.16 8.93
CA VAL A 56 -10.73 2.01 9.09
C VAL A 56 -10.24 2.04 10.52
N ASN A 57 -10.31 0.90 11.20
CA ASN A 57 -9.80 0.72 12.55
C ASN A 57 -8.80 -0.44 12.54
N ILE A 58 -7.73 -0.33 13.34
CA ILE A 58 -6.72 -1.37 13.49
C ILE A 58 -6.62 -1.72 14.97
N SER A 59 -7.05 -2.93 15.31
CA SER A 59 -7.13 -3.42 16.69
C SER A 59 -5.74 -3.58 17.32
N LYS A 60 -5.69 -3.83 18.64
CA LYS A 60 -4.42 -4.08 19.35
C LYS A 60 -3.69 -5.33 18.85
N ASN A 61 -4.42 -6.22 18.19
CA ASN A 61 -3.86 -7.42 17.56
C ASN A 61 -3.52 -7.19 16.09
N TYR A 62 -3.53 -5.93 15.62
CA TYR A 62 -3.32 -5.54 14.23
C TYR A 62 -4.35 -6.11 13.25
N GLU A 63 -5.54 -6.43 13.74
CA GLU A 63 -6.66 -6.80 12.89
C GLU A 63 -7.32 -5.55 12.34
N MET A 64 -7.46 -5.48 11.01
CA MET A 64 -8.16 -4.41 10.34
C MET A 64 -9.67 -4.62 10.46
N GLU A 65 -10.40 -3.56 10.74
CA GLU A 65 -11.85 -3.48 10.70
C GLU A 65 -12.24 -2.31 9.80
N ILE A 66 -13.22 -2.52 8.92
CA ILE A 66 -13.67 -1.51 7.97
C ILE A 66 -15.13 -1.22 8.22
N LEU A 67 -15.45 -0.02 8.65
CA LEU A 67 -16.81 0.39 8.91
C LEU A 67 -17.35 1.16 7.70
N GLY A 68 -18.50 0.70 7.21
CA GLY A 68 -19.28 1.42 6.20
C GLY A 68 -20.05 2.59 6.79
N GLU A 69 -20.74 3.33 5.93
CA GLU A 69 -21.61 4.46 6.34
C GLU A 69 -22.69 4.05 7.37
N ASN A 70 -23.21 2.83 7.24
CA ASN A 70 -24.19 2.24 8.15
C ASN A 70 -23.59 1.76 9.49
N GLY A 71 -22.28 1.89 9.71
CA GLY A 71 -21.59 1.40 10.90
C GLY A 71 -21.41 -0.12 10.94
N ILE A 72 -21.68 -0.84 9.85
CA ILE A 72 -21.49 -2.28 9.73
C ILE A 72 -20.07 -2.55 9.23
N ASN A 73 -19.46 -3.64 9.74
CA ASN A 73 -18.17 -4.10 9.26
C ASN A 73 -18.31 -4.65 7.84
N LEU A 74 -17.69 -3.96 6.87
CA LEU A 74 -17.79 -4.25 5.45
C LEU A 74 -16.78 -5.27 4.94
N LEU A 75 -15.82 -5.74 5.75
CA LEU A 75 -14.74 -6.60 5.23
C LEU A 75 -15.23 -7.85 4.49
N ASN A 76 -16.39 -8.39 4.87
CA ASN A 76 -17.00 -9.56 4.21
C ASN A 76 -17.89 -9.19 3.02
N ASP A 77 -18.29 -7.92 2.91
CA ASP A 77 -19.24 -7.41 1.90
C ASP A 77 -18.54 -6.64 0.78
N ILE A 78 -17.22 -6.41 0.87
CA ILE A 78 -16.45 -5.78 -0.20
C ILE A 78 -16.33 -6.70 -1.42
N SER A 79 -16.42 -6.12 -2.62
CA SER A 79 -16.14 -6.87 -3.84
C SER A 79 -14.66 -7.29 -3.92
N MET A 80 -14.35 -8.29 -4.76
CA MET A 80 -12.94 -8.68 -4.96
C MET A 80 -12.07 -7.51 -5.44
N GLY A 81 -12.60 -6.65 -6.31
CA GLY A 81 -11.88 -5.46 -6.79
C GLY A 81 -11.61 -4.47 -5.65
N GLN A 82 -12.61 -4.18 -4.82
CA GLN A 82 -12.48 -3.29 -3.66
C GLN A 82 -11.50 -3.85 -2.62
N SER A 83 -11.55 -5.15 -2.34
CA SER A 83 -10.60 -5.86 -1.45
C SER A 83 -9.14 -5.68 -1.90
N GLN A 84 -8.94 -5.67 -3.21
CA GLN A 84 -7.62 -5.58 -3.79
C GLN A 84 -7.10 -4.14 -3.80
N VAL A 85 -7.96 -3.15 -4.05
CA VAL A 85 -7.65 -1.73 -3.84
C VAL A 85 -7.31 -1.45 -2.38
N LEU A 86 -8.08 -1.99 -1.46
CA LEU A 86 -7.83 -1.91 -0.02
C LEU A 86 -6.47 -2.52 0.36
N SER A 87 -6.13 -3.68 -0.20
CA SER A 87 -4.83 -4.33 0.03
C SER A 87 -3.68 -3.44 -0.45
N LEU A 88 -3.82 -2.84 -1.64
CA LEU A 88 -2.84 -1.93 -2.19
C LEU A 88 -2.73 -0.64 -1.37
N ALA A 89 -3.87 -0.08 -0.94
CA ALA A 89 -3.94 1.07 -0.04
C ALA A 89 -3.23 0.79 1.29
N PHE A 90 -3.38 -0.42 1.84
CA PHE A 90 -2.68 -0.84 3.06
C PHE A 90 -1.17 -0.91 2.87
N ILE A 91 -0.70 -1.48 1.74
CA ILE A 91 0.73 -1.51 1.41
C ILE A 91 1.28 -0.08 1.29
N PHE A 92 0.59 0.82 0.58
CA PHE A 92 1.01 2.22 0.48
C PHE A 92 0.94 2.99 1.80
N ALA A 93 -0.01 2.67 2.68
CA ALA A 93 -0.11 3.28 3.99
C ALA A 93 1.07 2.85 4.89
N LEU A 94 1.43 1.56 4.90
CA LEU A 94 2.62 1.06 5.58
C LEU A 94 3.89 1.69 5.02
N ALA A 95 3.99 1.76 3.70
CA ALA A 95 5.09 2.39 2.99
C ALA A 95 5.31 3.85 3.42
N LYS A 96 4.20 4.59 3.47
CA LYS A 96 4.18 5.99 3.88
C LYS A 96 4.56 6.15 5.35
N LEU A 97 4.02 5.31 6.23
CA LEU A 97 4.32 5.32 7.67
C LEU A 97 5.81 5.00 7.94
N ALA A 98 6.37 4.04 7.20
CA ALA A 98 7.79 3.70 7.26
C ALA A 98 8.69 4.85 6.74
N SER A 99 8.15 5.71 5.89
CA SER A 99 8.83 6.89 5.33
C SER A 99 8.65 8.16 6.20
N LYS A 100 8.22 8.01 7.46
CA LYS A 100 7.95 9.11 8.41
C LYS A 100 9.02 10.20 8.36
N GLY A 101 8.58 11.43 8.08
CA GLY A 101 9.44 12.61 7.89
C GLY A 101 9.58 13.09 6.43
N ARG A 102 8.92 12.44 5.46
CA ARG A 102 8.87 12.84 4.04
C ARG A 102 7.46 12.78 3.46
N ASP A 103 7.16 13.66 2.50
CA ASP A 103 5.83 13.78 1.85
C ASP A 103 5.54 12.67 0.83
N GLU A 104 6.56 11.95 0.36
CA GLU A 104 6.43 10.85 -0.60
C GLU A 104 6.95 9.52 -0.01
N ILE A 105 6.50 8.40 -0.58
CA ILE A 105 7.10 7.10 -0.30
C ILE A 105 8.50 7.09 -0.93
N ASP A 106 9.53 7.22 -0.11
CA ASP A 106 10.93 7.38 -0.51
C ASP A 106 11.61 6.05 -0.91
N PHE A 107 10.81 5.04 -1.26
CA PHE A 107 11.33 3.76 -1.72
C PHE A 107 10.67 3.30 -3.02
N PRO A 108 11.42 2.57 -3.86
CA PRO A 108 10.88 1.97 -5.06
C PRO A 108 9.91 0.84 -4.70
N LEU A 109 8.70 0.90 -5.22
CA LEU A 109 7.70 -0.15 -5.06
C LEU A 109 7.75 -1.11 -6.24
N PHE A 110 8.03 -2.38 -5.96
CA PHE A 110 7.97 -3.46 -6.94
C PHE A 110 6.66 -4.23 -6.78
N VAL A 111 5.89 -4.37 -7.86
CA VAL A 111 4.63 -5.13 -7.85
C VAL A 111 4.65 -6.15 -8.97
N ASP A 112 4.47 -7.41 -8.59
CA ASP A 112 4.30 -8.52 -9.51
C ASP A 112 2.82 -8.75 -9.77
N THR A 113 2.43 -8.85 -11.04
CA THR A 113 1.03 -9.02 -11.47
C THR A 113 0.06 -8.01 -10.82
N PRO A 114 0.33 -6.69 -10.95
CA PRO A 114 -0.42 -5.64 -10.25
C PRO A 114 -1.91 -5.58 -10.61
N PHE A 115 -2.33 -6.17 -11.74
CA PHE A 115 -3.66 -6.00 -12.30
C PHE A 115 -4.48 -7.30 -12.31
N ALA A 116 -3.88 -8.42 -11.90
CA ALA A 116 -4.60 -9.67 -11.73
C ALA A 116 -5.85 -9.44 -10.89
N ARG A 117 -7.02 -9.89 -11.36
CA ARG A 117 -8.33 -9.81 -10.65
C ARG A 117 -8.91 -8.41 -10.41
N LEU A 118 -8.25 -7.34 -10.84
CA LEU A 118 -8.82 -5.99 -10.85
C LEU A 118 -9.73 -5.79 -12.05
N ASP A 119 -10.84 -5.06 -11.85
CA ASP A 119 -11.63 -4.56 -12.97
C ASP A 119 -10.88 -3.46 -13.73
N SER A 120 -11.31 -3.24 -14.97
CA SER A 120 -10.64 -2.34 -15.89
C SER A 120 -10.64 -0.85 -15.49
N GLN A 121 -11.65 -0.36 -14.75
CA GLN A 121 -11.73 1.01 -14.26
C GLN A 121 -10.80 1.25 -13.07
N ILE A 122 -10.70 0.26 -12.17
CA ILE A 122 -9.76 0.30 -11.05
C ILE A 122 -8.33 0.32 -11.55
N ARG A 123 -7.98 -0.52 -12.54
CA ARG A 123 -6.64 -0.52 -13.15
C ARG A 123 -6.26 0.86 -13.69
N ASP A 124 -7.18 1.50 -14.40
CA ASP A 124 -6.96 2.84 -14.95
C ASP A 124 -6.71 3.88 -13.85
N HIS A 125 -7.45 3.82 -12.74
CA HIS A 125 -7.23 4.68 -11.59
C HIS A 125 -5.85 4.46 -10.96
N ILE A 126 -5.46 3.21 -10.73
CA ILE A 126 -4.15 2.89 -10.13
C ILE A 126 -3.03 3.41 -11.04
N VAL A 127 -3.09 3.14 -12.35
CA VAL A 127 -2.07 3.60 -13.32
C VAL A 127 -1.95 5.13 -13.34
N GLN A 128 -3.06 5.85 -13.17
CA GLN A 128 -3.06 7.32 -13.16
C GLN A 128 -2.60 7.92 -11.83
N LYS A 129 -2.93 7.30 -10.71
CA LYS A 129 -2.74 7.87 -9.38
C LYS A 129 -1.40 7.46 -8.75
N THR A 130 -0.96 6.23 -8.96
CA THR A 130 0.24 5.69 -8.31
C THR A 130 1.55 6.44 -8.66
N PRO A 131 1.78 6.97 -9.87
CA PRO A 131 2.98 7.75 -10.15
C PRO A 131 3.20 8.96 -9.23
N GLY A 132 2.13 9.51 -8.63
CA GLY A 132 2.22 10.60 -7.65
C GLY A 132 2.29 10.15 -6.18
N LEU A 133 2.23 8.84 -5.91
CA LEU A 133 2.21 8.29 -4.55
C LEU A 133 3.56 7.68 -4.12
N SER A 134 4.43 7.36 -5.08
CA SER A 134 5.73 6.73 -4.83
C SER A 134 6.82 7.36 -5.69
N SER A 135 8.03 7.47 -5.12
CA SER A 135 9.23 7.95 -5.82
C SER A 135 9.58 7.12 -7.07
N GLN A 136 9.30 5.81 -7.05
CA GLN A 136 9.47 4.94 -8.19
C GLN A 136 8.54 3.73 -8.09
N TRP A 137 7.79 3.46 -9.16
CA TRP A 137 6.93 2.29 -9.25
C TRP A 137 7.38 1.37 -10.38
N VAL A 138 7.78 0.15 -10.02
CA VAL A 138 8.26 -0.89 -10.95
C VAL A 138 7.21 -1.98 -11.04
N LEU A 139 6.70 -2.20 -12.25
CA LEU A 139 5.67 -3.18 -12.52
C LEU A 139 6.22 -4.35 -13.32
N LEU A 140 5.91 -5.56 -12.86
CA LEU A 140 6.14 -6.79 -13.61
C LEU A 140 4.78 -7.24 -14.16
N LEU A 141 4.59 -6.99 -15.45
CA LEU A 141 3.33 -7.26 -16.14
C LEU A 141 3.47 -8.51 -17.01
N THR A 142 2.43 -9.33 -17.01
CA THR A 142 2.26 -10.41 -17.98
C THR A 142 1.55 -9.92 -19.25
N ASP A 143 1.60 -10.70 -20.32
CA ASP A 143 0.92 -10.35 -21.59
C ASP A 143 -0.61 -10.19 -21.43
N THR A 144 -1.20 -10.82 -20.41
CA THR A 144 -2.63 -10.71 -20.10
C THR A 144 -2.99 -9.45 -19.31
N GLU A 145 -2.00 -8.80 -18.70
CA GLU A 145 -2.16 -7.56 -17.93
C GLU A 145 -1.72 -6.33 -18.72
N PHE A 146 -0.78 -6.49 -19.67
CA PHE A 146 -0.29 -5.40 -20.51
C PHE A 146 -1.03 -5.34 -21.86
N THR A 147 -2.33 -5.10 -21.84
CA THR A 147 -3.14 -5.03 -23.06
C THR A 147 -3.13 -3.62 -23.67
N SER A 148 -3.71 -3.46 -24.86
CA SER A 148 -3.88 -2.14 -25.52
C SER A 148 -4.57 -1.10 -24.63
N ARG A 149 -5.43 -1.53 -23.71
CA ARG A 149 -6.09 -0.64 -22.74
C ARG A 149 -5.07 -0.08 -21.75
N GLU A 150 -4.33 -0.94 -21.06
CA GLU A 150 -3.32 -0.53 -20.10
C GLU A 150 -2.24 0.33 -20.77
N LYS A 151 -1.79 -0.03 -21.99
CA LYS A 151 -0.89 0.81 -22.80
C LYS A 151 -1.44 2.25 -22.92
N THR A 152 -2.71 2.38 -23.29
CA THR A 152 -3.37 3.69 -23.41
C THR A 152 -3.41 4.44 -22.08
N SER A 153 -3.68 3.74 -20.98
CA SER A 153 -3.73 4.30 -19.63
C SER A 153 -2.37 4.82 -19.18
N PHE A 154 -1.30 4.05 -19.41
CA PHE A 154 0.07 4.43 -19.11
C PHE A 154 0.55 5.64 -19.93
N ILE A 155 0.20 5.71 -21.22
CA ILE A 155 0.51 6.86 -22.06
C ILE A 155 -0.20 8.11 -21.52
N LYS A 156 -1.49 7.99 -21.14
CA LYS A 156 -2.28 9.10 -20.59
C LYS A 156 -1.79 9.58 -19.23
N SER A 157 -1.27 8.70 -18.38
CA SER A 157 -0.76 9.11 -17.07
C SER A 157 0.51 9.94 -17.15
N ASN A 158 1.23 9.89 -18.28
CA ASN A 158 2.50 10.59 -18.50
C ASN A 158 3.55 10.30 -17.39
N GLY A 159 3.42 9.17 -16.69
CA GLY A 159 4.25 8.79 -15.54
C GLY A 159 5.28 7.70 -15.84
N VAL A 160 5.37 7.22 -17.08
CA VAL A 160 6.24 6.09 -17.44
C VAL A 160 7.57 6.58 -17.99
N GLY A 161 8.64 6.32 -17.25
CA GLY A 161 10.01 6.65 -17.69
C GLY A 161 10.66 5.59 -18.58
N TYR A 162 10.48 4.30 -18.24
CA TYR A 162 11.13 3.19 -18.94
C TYR A 162 10.18 2.01 -19.12
N VAL A 163 10.26 1.38 -20.29
CA VAL A 163 9.58 0.11 -20.58
C VAL A 163 10.64 -0.91 -20.96
N TYR A 164 10.51 -2.12 -20.43
CA TYR A 164 11.40 -3.24 -20.71
C TYR A 164 10.58 -4.46 -21.11
N LYS A 165 11.14 -5.30 -21.98
CA LYS A 165 10.56 -6.56 -22.42
C LYS A 165 11.52 -7.70 -22.13
N LEU A 166 11.00 -8.78 -21.55
CA LEU A 166 11.73 -10.02 -21.40
C LEU A 166 11.69 -10.77 -22.73
N GLN A 167 12.85 -11.06 -23.31
CA GLN A 167 12.97 -11.87 -24.52
C GLN A 167 13.72 -13.16 -24.21
N LYS A 168 13.07 -14.29 -24.48
CA LYS A 168 13.67 -15.62 -24.37
C LYS A 168 14.27 -16.03 -25.72
N ASP A 169 15.52 -16.46 -25.71
CA ASP A 169 16.18 -17.00 -26.90
C ASP A 169 15.86 -18.49 -27.13
N SER A 170 16.34 -19.04 -28.25
CA SER A 170 16.17 -20.45 -28.60
C SER A 170 16.85 -21.42 -27.63
N ASP A 171 17.86 -20.96 -26.91
CA ASP A 171 18.65 -21.76 -25.96
C ASP A 171 18.06 -21.70 -24.54
N GLY A 172 16.99 -20.92 -24.36
CA GLY A 172 16.25 -20.80 -23.11
C GLY A 172 16.76 -19.71 -22.16
N GLN A 173 17.72 -18.88 -22.58
CA GLN A 173 18.18 -17.73 -21.81
C GLN A 173 17.21 -16.56 -21.97
N THR A 174 17.01 -15.80 -20.89
CA THR A 174 16.15 -14.62 -20.88
C THR A 174 17.01 -13.36 -20.80
N SER A 175 16.80 -12.45 -21.74
CA SER A 175 17.40 -11.12 -21.76
C SER A 175 16.35 -10.04 -21.49
N ILE A 176 16.79 -8.92 -20.91
CA ILE A 176 15.94 -7.75 -20.66
C ILE A 176 16.30 -6.69 -21.70
N LEU A 177 15.34 -6.34 -22.56
CA LEU A 177 15.54 -5.35 -23.61
C LEU A 177 14.72 -4.11 -23.32
N LYS A 178 15.30 -2.93 -23.55
CA LYS A 178 14.55 -1.66 -23.51
C LYS A 178 13.58 -1.62 -24.69
N SER A 179 12.34 -1.25 -24.44
CA SER A 179 11.24 -1.20 -25.41
C SER A 179 10.46 0.12 -25.30
N THR A 180 9.44 0.27 -26.12
CA THR A 180 8.45 1.35 -26.06
C THR A 180 7.02 0.78 -26.01
N PHE A 181 6.01 1.62 -25.76
CA PHE A 181 4.61 1.19 -25.80
C PHE A 181 4.13 0.78 -27.20
N GLU A 182 4.84 1.20 -28.24
CA GLU A 182 4.49 0.99 -29.65
C GLU A 182 4.94 -0.39 -30.18
N ASP A 183 5.85 -1.06 -29.46
CA ASP A 183 6.31 -2.44 -29.76
C ASP A 183 5.32 -3.53 -29.26
#